data_AF-A0A2P7BKY1-F1
#
_entry.id   AF-A0A2P7BKY1-F1
#
_cell.length_a   1.000
_cell.length_b   1.000
_cell.length_c   1.000
_cell.angle_alpha   90.00
_cell.angle_beta   90.00
_cell.angle_gamma   90.00
#
_symmetry.space_group_name_H-M   'P 1'
#
loop_
_entity.id
_entity.type
_entity.pdbx_description
1 polymer ?
#
loop_
_entity_poly.entity_id
_entity_poly.type
_entity_poly.pdbx_seq_one_letter_code
_entity_poly.pdbx_strand_id
1 'polypeptide(L)'
;MKKKVVQDEFATLEDRILWETVAKTARPLKGKEKPTFLIAMPKQPAPLHPSAPGTARPAASPAPKPGLQPAHRLHPIDRPTHRKIAKGRVDIEARIDLHGLTQSEAYGLLLGFLQRAHLRKLRHVLVITGKGSSMGSDGVLRLAVPLWFATHAFRILVNGYEDAARNHGGTGAIYVRMRRPMEMP
;
A
#
# COMPACT_ATOMS: atom_id res chain seq x y z
N MET A 1 -16.49 -17.09 43.00
CA MET A 1 -16.77 -16.47 41.67
C MET A 1 -15.63 -15.55 41.28
N LYS A 2 -14.94 -15.82 40.17
CA LYS A 2 -13.81 -15.01 39.66
C LYS A 2 -14.36 -13.88 38.78
N LYS A 3 -14.20 -12.62 39.19
CA LYS A 3 -14.52 -11.45 38.34
C LYS A 3 -13.32 -11.19 37.42
N LYS A 4 -13.56 -11.26 36.12
CA LYS A 4 -12.59 -11.05 35.05
C LYS A 4 -12.33 -9.55 34.94
N VAL A 5 -11.10 -9.12 35.26
CA VAL A 5 -10.59 -7.78 34.98
C VAL A 5 -10.45 -7.70 33.46
N VAL A 6 -11.24 -6.84 32.83
CA VAL A 6 -11.07 -6.49 31.42
C VAL A 6 -9.97 -5.43 31.41
N GLN A 7 -8.77 -5.83 31.01
CA GLN A 7 -7.67 -4.91 30.78
C GLN A 7 -7.93 -4.15 29.49
N ASP A 8 -8.02 -2.84 29.68
CA ASP A 8 -7.97 -1.77 28.71
C ASP A 8 -6.59 -1.81 28.02
N GLU A 9 -6.53 -2.30 26.78
CA GLU A 9 -5.30 -2.28 25.98
C GLU A 9 -5.31 -1.10 25.00
N PHE A 10 -4.79 0.01 25.52
CA PHE A 10 -3.93 0.98 24.83
C PHE A 10 -4.44 1.61 23.52
N ALA A 11 -5.37 2.56 23.63
CA ALA A 11 -5.44 3.68 22.70
C ALA A 11 -4.19 4.57 22.94
N THR A 12 -3.17 4.43 22.11
CA THR A 12 -1.94 5.20 22.28
C THR A 12 -2.18 6.68 21.95
N LEU A 13 -1.36 7.55 22.55
CA LEU A 13 -1.42 9.01 22.32
C LEU A 13 -1.28 9.37 20.83
N GLU A 14 -0.61 8.51 20.06
CA GLU A 14 -0.44 8.62 18.60
C GLU A 14 -1.78 8.49 17.85
N ASP A 15 -2.71 7.63 18.29
CA ASP A 15 -4.06 7.50 17.72
C ASP A 15 -4.91 8.76 17.98
N ARG A 16 -4.68 9.45 19.10
CA ARG A 16 -5.38 10.69 19.43
C ARG A 16 -4.89 11.88 18.58
N ILE A 17 -3.57 11.92 18.31
CA ILE A 17 -2.95 12.95 17.45
C ILE A 17 -3.37 12.75 15.98
N LEU A 18 -3.54 11.49 15.54
CA LEU A 18 -4.00 11.18 14.20
C LEU A 18 -5.46 11.63 13.99
N TRP A 19 -6.32 11.48 15.01
CA TRP A 19 -7.71 11.95 14.96
C TRP A 19 -7.85 13.48 14.95
N GLU A 20 -7.06 14.22 15.74
CA GLU A 20 -7.07 15.69 15.73
C GLU A 20 -6.59 16.29 14.38
N THR A 21 -5.76 15.56 13.64
CA THR A 21 -5.24 15.99 12.33
C THR A 21 -6.26 15.74 11.21
N VAL A 22 -6.99 14.62 11.27
CA VAL A 22 -8.04 14.29 10.29
C VAL A 22 -9.26 15.24 10.43
N ALA A 23 -9.63 15.62 11.66
CA ALA A 23 -10.76 16.53 11.89
C ALA A 23 -10.55 17.96 11.32
N LYS A 24 -9.30 18.42 11.20
CA LYS A 24 -8.96 19.76 10.68
C LYS A 24 -8.94 19.86 9.14
N THR A 25 -9.05 18.74 8.42
CA THR A 25 -8.98 18.70 6.95
C THR A 25 -10.32 18.52 6.25
N ALA A 26 -11.42 18.38 7.00
CA ALA A 26 -12.76 18.36 6.44
C ALA A 26 -13.21 19.79 6.06
N ARG A 27 -13.41 20.04 4.75
CA ARG A 27 -14.03 21.28 4.25
C ARG A 27 -15.53 21.07 4.02
N PRO A 28 -16.40 22.01 4.45
CA PRO A 28 -17.84 21.92 4.24
C PRO A 28 -18.23 22.15 2.77
N LEU A 29 -19.32 21.51 2.32
CA LEU A 29 -19.80 21.53 0.94
C LEU A 29 -20.61 22.79 0.59
N LYS A 30 -20.00 23.61 -0.28
CA LYS A 30 -20.48 24.42 -1.43
C LYS A 30 -21.85 25.15 -1.39
N GLY A 31 -21.78 26.48 -1.46
CA GLY A 31 -22.84 27.35 -1.98
C GLY A 31 -22.31 28.72 -2.47
N LYS A 32 -22.61 29.05 -3.74
CA LYS A 32 -22.52 30.34 -4.48
C LYS A 32 -21.19 30.80 -5.15
N GLU A 33 -21.23 30.65 -6.49
CA GLU A 33 -20.85 31.55 -7.61
C GLU A 33 -19.41 32.06 -7.86
N LYS A 34 -19.02 32.03 -9.14
CA LYS A 34 -17.75 32.53 -9.74
C LYS A 34 -17.88 34.03 -10.07
N PRO A 35 -16.76 34.76 -10.16
CA PRO A 35 -16.34 35.14 -11.52
C PRO A 35 -14.82 35.11 -11.78
N THR A 36 -14.53 34.79 -13.05
CA THR A 36 -13.31 34.96 -13.85
C THR A 36 -12.77 36.38 -13.82
N PHE A 37 -11.46 36.60 -13.67
CA PHE A 37 -10.70 37.61 -14.43
C PHE A 37 -9.17 37.29 -14.51
N LEU A 38 -8.72 37.01 -15.75
CA LEU A 38 -7.52 37.53 -16.44
C LEU A 38 -6.08 37.07 -16.06
N ILE A 39 -5.58 36.09 -16.85
CA ILE A 39 -4.38 36.10 -17.75
C ILE A 39 -3.12 36.90 -17.32
N ALA A 40 -1.95 36.21 -17.22
CA ALA A 40 -0.74 36.42 -18.06
C ALA A 40 0.58 35.84 -17.46
N MET A 41 1.20 34.87 -18.15
CA MET A 41 2.68 34.69 -18.25
C MET A 41 3.10 35.22 -19.63
N PRO A 42 4.31 35.76 -19.91
CA PRO A 42 5.64 35.10 -19.86
C PRO A 42 6.79 36.09 -19.43
N LYS A 43 8.11 35.83 -19.39
CA LYS A 43 9.05 35.31 -20.41
C LYS A 43 10.49 35.27 -19.81
N GLN A 44 11.26 34.24 -20.17
CA GLN A 44 12.70 34.07 -19.90
C GLN A 44 13.55 34.90 -20.89
N PRO A 45 14.82 35.25 -20.58
CA PRO A 45 15.95 34.58 -21.24
C PRO A 45 17.21 34.39 -20.36
N ALA A 46 18.01 33.37 -20.68
CA ALA A 46 19.43 33.22 -20.32
C ALA A 46 20.27 33.42 -21.63
N PRO A 47 21.60 33.14 -21.73
CA PRO A 47 22.69 32.91 -20.75
C PRO A 47 24.04 33.60 -21.17
N LEU A 48 25.07 33.69 -20.32
CA LEU A 48 26.50 33.70 -20.76
C LEU A 48 27.44 33.21 -19.63
N HIS A 49 28.16 32.10 -19.88
CA HIS A 49 29.31 31.57 -19.10
C HIS A 49 30.61 32.28 -19.54
N PRO A 50 31.88 31.92 -19.19
CA PRO A 50 32.46 30.92 -18.25
C PRO A 50 33.67 31.44 -17.42
N SER A 51 34.19 30.65 -16.46
CA SER A 51 35.63 30.31 -16.28
C SER A 51 35.90 29.55 -14.97
N ALA A 52 36.82 28.60 -15.03
CA ALA A 52 37.02 27.47 -14.11
C ALA A 52 38.12 27.72 -13.02
N PRO A 53 38.83 26.71 -12.50
CA PRO A 53 38.57 26.03 -11.22
C PRO A 53 39.70 26.20 -10.17
N GLY A 54 39.41 25.99 -8.87
CA GLY A 54 40.41 26.02 -7.80
C GLY A 54 40.16 24.99 -6.68
N THR A 55 41.13 24.09 -6.52
CA THR A 55 41.46 23.06 -5.50
C THR A 55 41.27 23.53 -4.03
N ALA A 56 41.14 22.78 -2.93
CA ALA A 56 41.25 21.38 -2.45
C ALA A 56 40.47 21.33 -1.10
N ARG A 57 39.97 20.24 -0.49
CA ARG A 57 40.61 19.03 0.10
C ARG A 57 39.48 18.24 0.84
N PRO A 58 39.57 16.90 1.02
CA PRO A 58 38.45 16.09 1.52
C PRO A 58 38.41 16.04 3.05
N ALA A 59 37.20 16.06 3.63
CA ALA A 59 37.00 15.85 5.06
C ALA A 59 35.88 14.82 5.33
N ALA A 60 36.29 13.76 6.04
CA ALA A 60 35.51 12.83 6.85
C ALA A 60 34.49 11.91 6.14
N SER A 61 34.89 10.65 5.97
CA SER A 61 33.95 9.52 5.87
C SER A 61 33.20 9.35 7.20
N PRO A 62 31.86 9.40 7.25
CA PRO A 62 31.12 9.07 8.46
C PRO A 62 31.13 7.56 8.71
N ALA A 63 31.39 7.16 9.96
CA ALA A 63 31.32 5.78 10.43
C ALA A 63 29.94 5.15 10.16
N PRO A 64 29.86 3.83 9.91
CA PRO A 64 28.60 3.16 9.62
C PRO A 64 27.73 3.10 10.89
N LYS A 65 26.58 3.78 10.85
CA LYS A 65 25.53 3.63 11.87
C LYS A 65 25.01 2.19 11.83
N PRO A 66 24.73 1.54 12.98
CA PRO A 66 24.11 0.21 13.01
C PRO A 66 22.83 0.23 12.18
N GLY A 67 22.73 -0.70 11.24
CA GLY A 67 21.71 -0.70 10.20
C GLY A 67 20.30 -0.68 10.78
N LEU A 68 19.61 0.45 10.62
CA LEU A 68 18.16 0.43 10.50
C LEU A 68 17.85 -0.58 9.40
N GLN A 69 17.29 -1.72 9.78
CA GLN A 69 16.83 -2.70 8.81
C GLN A 69 15.95 -1.95 7.79
N PRO A 70 16.22 -2.09 6.47
CA PRO A 70 15.51 -1.31 5.48
C PRO A 70 14.01 -1.51 5.71
N ALA A 71 13.29 -0.42 5.90
CA ALA A 71 11.84 -0.43 5.99
C ALA A 71 11.30 -1.39 4.93
N HIS A 72 10.70 -2.51 5.35
CA HIS A 72 10.21 -3.61 4.53
C HIS A 72 9.42 -3.11 3.31
N ARG A 73 10.10 -2.86 2.19
CA ARG A 73 9.48 -2.36 0.97
C ARG A 73 8.66 -3.48 0.34
N LEU A 74 7.49 -3.12 -0.18
CA LEU A 74 6.73 -4.01 -1.04
C LEU A 74 7.47 -4.08 -2.38
N HIS A 75 7.78 -5.30 -2.82
CA HIS A 75 8.45 -5.55 -4.09
C HIS A 75 7.41 -5.97 -5.11
N PRO A 76 7.22 -5.23 -6.22
CA PRO A 76 6.33 -5.66 -7.29
C PRO A 76 6.68 -7.09 -7.75
N ILE A 77 5.67 -7.83 -8.22
CA ILE A 77 5.91 -9.17 -8.74
C ILE A 77 6.66 -9.05 -10.07
N ASP A 78 7.79 -9.75 -10.20
CA ASP A 78 8.60 -9.71 -11.42
C ASP A 78 7.76 -10.08 -12.65
N ARG A 79 7.93 -9.35 -13.76
CA ARG A 79 7.20 -9.58 -15.02
C ARG A 79 7.22 -11.05 -15.49
N PRO A 80 8.34 -11.81 -15.38
CA PRO A 80 8.35 -13.22 -15.73
C PRO A 80 7.47 -14.07 -14.81
N THR A 81 7.50 -13.80 -13.51
CA THR A 81 6.68 -14.51 -12.51
C THR A 81 5.21 -14.22 -12.73
N HIS A 82 4.85 -12.95 -12.95
CA HIS A 82 3.49 -12.54 -13.31
C HIS A 82 2.97 -13.30 -14.54
N ARG A 83 3.77 -13.34 -15.62
CA ARG A 83 3.43 -14.11 -16.83
C ARG A 83 3.29 -15.60 -16.58
N LYS A 84 4.10 -16.18 -15.69
CA LYS A 84 3.99 -17.61 -15.32
C LYS A 84 2.70 -17.88 -14.55
N ILE A 85 2.35 -17.03 -13.58
CA ILE A 85 1.08 -17.11 -12.84
C ILE A 85 -0.11 -16.97 -13.81
N ALA A 86 -0.06 -15.98 -14.70
CA ALA A 86 -1.10 -15.76 -15.70
C ALA A 86 -1.31 -16.97 -16.64
N LYS A 87 -0.24 -17.73 -16.92
CA LYS A 87 -0.29 -18.95 -17.73
C LYS A 87 -0.56 -20.23 -16.92
N GLY A 88 -0.78 -20.13 -15.61
CA GLY A 88 -0.95 -21.30 -14.73
C GLY A 88 0.32 -22.14 -14.56
N ARG A 89 1.51 -21.61 -14.86
CA ARG A 89 2.81 -22.28 -14.62
C ARG A 89 3.32 -22.09 -13.19
N VAL A 90 2.71 -21.17 -12.46
CA VAL A 90 2.90 -20.96 -11.03
C VAL A 90 1.50 -20.97 -10.43
N ASP A 91 1.29 -21.82 -9.44
CA ASP A 91 -0.03 -22.02 -8.87
C ASP A 91 -0.47 -20.84 -8.01
N ILE A 92 -1.78 -20.58 -8.06
CA ILE A 92 -2.48 -19.71 -7.11
C ILE A 92 -3.05 -20.65 -6.05
N GLU A 93 -2.44 -20.64 -4.87
CA GLU A 93 -2.70 -21.65 -3.84
C GLU A 93 -3.97 -21.36 -3.03
N ALA A 94 -4.37 -20.09 -2.95
CA ALA A 94 -5.61 -19.69 -2.30
C ALA A 94 -6.19 -18.43 -2.95
N ARG A 95 -7.50 -18.25 -2.80
CA ARG A 95 -8.26 -17.12 -3.33
C ARG A 95 -9.22 -16.59 -2.27
N ILE A 96 -9.39 -15.27 -2.25
CA ILE A 96 -10.42 -14.60 -1.46
C ILE A 96 -11.19 -13.64 -2.33
N ASP A 97 -12.50 -13.61 -2.14
CA ASP A 97 -13.38 -12.65 -2.79
C ASP A 97 -13.90 -11.62 -1.79
N LEU A 98 -13.67 -10.36 -2.10
CA LEU A 98 -14.06 -9.21 -1.30
C LEU A 98 -15.12 -8.36 -2.02
N HIS A 99 -15.57 -8.74 -3.21
CA HIS A 99 -16.53 -7.93 -3.95
C HIS A 99 -17.82 -7.72 -3.14
N GLY A 100 -18.43 -6.54 -3.28
CA GLY A 100 -19.69 -6.21 -2.63
C GLY A 100 -19.61 -5.99 -1.12
N LEU A 101 -18.44 -6.20 -0.50
CA LEU A 101 -18.24 -5.93 0.91
C LEU A 101 -17.97 -4.46 1.19
N THR A 102 -18.31 -4.01 2.40
CA THR A 102 -17.83 -2.72 2.89
C THR A 102 -16.33 -2.76 3.17
N GLN A 103 -15.69 -1.59 3.25
CA GLN A 103 -14.25 -1.50 3.55
C GLN A 103 -13.88 -2.20 4.86
N SER A 104 -14.69 -2.00 5.92
CA SER A 104 -14.43 -2.57 7.24
C SER A 104 -14.53 -4.10 7.25
N GLU A 105 -15.54 -4.66 6.58
CA GLU A 105 -15.70 -6.12 6.45
C GLU A 105 -14.56 -6.72 5.62
N ALA A 106 -14.25 -6.12 4.47
CA ALA A 106 -13.20 -6.57 3.59
C ALA A 106 -11.82 -6.52 4.27
N TYR A 107 -11.55 -5.49 5.08
CA TYR A 107 -10.30 -5.37 5.83
C TYR A 107 -10.09 -6.56 6.77
N GLY A 108 -11.08 -6.85 7.62
CA GLY A 108 -10.99 -7.95 8.59
C GLY A 108 -10.86 -9.32 7.93
N LEU A 109 -11.65 -9.56 6.87
CA LEU A 109 -11.61 -10.81 6.11
C LEU A 109 -10.27 -11.00 5.39
N LEU A 110 -9.76 -9.95 4.74
CA LEU A 110 -8.48 -10.00 4.04
C LEU A 110 -7.33 -10.24 5.02
N LEU A 111 -7.30 -9.54 6.15
CA LEU A 111 -6.25 -9.70 7.15
C LEU A 111 -6.22 -11.14 7.69
N GLY A 112 -7.38 -11.66 8.10
CA GLY A 112 -7.48 -13.04 8.59
C GLY A 112 -7.12 -14.08 7.52
N PHE A 113 -7.49 -13.84 6.27
CA PHE A 113 -7.10 -14.69 5.15
C PHE A 113 -5.58 -14.73 4.95
N LEU A 114 -4.92 -13.56 4.92
CA LEU A 114 -3.47 -13.49 4.72
C LEU A 114 -2.69 -14.07 5.90
N GLN A 115 -3.18 -13.91 7.13
CA GLN A 115 -2.60 -14.57 8.30
C GLN A 115 -2.65 -16.10 8.16
N ARG A 116 -3.80 -16.66 7.78
CA ARG A 116 -3.93 -18.11 7.54
C ARG A 116 -3.05 -18.58 6.38
N ALA A 117 -2.98 -17.80 5.30
CA ALA A 117 -2.10 -18.11 4.15
C ALA A 117 -0.62 -18.10 4.55
N HIS A 118 -0.21 -17.14 5.38
CA HIS A 118 1.16 -17.05 5.90
C HIS A 118 1.50 -18.24 6.81
N LEU A 119 0.59 -18.63 7.72
CA LEU A 119 0.75 -19.81 8.57
C LEU A 119 0.85 -21.11 7.76
N ARG A 120 0.09 -21.21 6.65
CA ARG A 120 0.17 -22.32 5.70
C ARG A 120 1.37 -22.25 4.75
N LYS A 121 2.24 -21.24 4.90
CA LYS A 121 3.42 -21.00 4.06
C LYS A 121 3.12 -20.93 2.55
N LEU A 122 1.92 -20.45 2.20
CA LEU A 122 1.54 -20.25 0.79
C LEU A 122 2.44 -19.17 0.18
N ARG A 123 2.75 -19.28 -1.12
CA ARG A 123 3.61 -18.34 -1.84
C ARG A 123 2.80 -17.29 -2.60
N HIS A 124 1.78 -17.73 -3.32
CA HIS A 124 0.96 -16.83 -4.16
C HIS A 124 -0.52 -17.03 -3.88
N VAL A 125 -1.21 -15.92 -3.62
CA VAL A 125 -2.65 -15.89 -3.42
C VAL A 125 -3.30 -14.85 -4.32
N LEU A 126 -4.58 -15.01 -4.58
CA LEU A 126 -5.38 -14.08 -5.39
C LEU A 126 -6.42 -13.38 -4.50
N VAL A 127 -6.45 -12.06 -4.58
CA VAL A 127 -7.45 -11.23 -3.91
C VAL A 127 -8.35 -10.62 -4.96
N ILE A 128 -9.64 -10.92 -4.92
CA ILE A 128 -10.65 -10.38 -5.85
C ILE A 128 -11.34 -9.23 -5.13
N THR A 129 -11.19 -8.01 -5.64
CA THR A 129 -11.78 -6.79 -5.06
C THR A 129 -13.02 -6.34 -5.83
N GLY A 130 -13.16 -6.82 -7.07
CA GLY A 130 -14.15 -6.35 -8.02
C GLY A 130 -13.64 -5.17 -8.85
N LYS A 131 -14.23 -4.97 -10.04
CA LYS A 131 -13.80 -3.93 -10.98
C LYS A 131 -14.30 -2.52 -10.64
N GLY A 132 -15.29 -2.40 -9.74
CA GLY A 132 -15.95 -1.13 -9.44
C GLY A 132 -16.81 -0.59 -10.59
N SER A 133 -17.35 -1.47 -11.43
CA SER A 133 -18.15 -1.08 -12.61
C SER A 133 -19.63 -1.45 -12.49
N SER A 134 -20.04 -2.01 -11.35
CA SER A 134 -21.45 -2.31 -11.09
C SER A 134 -22.15 -1.08 -10.53
N MET A 135 -23.41 -0.85 -10.92
CA MET A 135 -24.25 0.29 -10.51
C MET A 135 -24.05 0.65 -9.02
N GLY A 136 -23.30 1.73 -8.76
CA GLY A 136 -23.14 2.30 -7.41
C GLY A 136 -21.88 1.91 -6.63
N SER A 137 -20.97 1.09 -7.17
CA SER A 137 -19.70 0.74 -6.51
C SER A 137 -18.53 1.44 -7.17
N ASP A 138 -17.93 2.45 -6.52
CA ASP A 138 -16.77 3.21 -7.04
C ASP A 138 -15.45 2.40 -7.09
N GLY A 139 -15.49 1.07 -6.95
CA GLY A 139 -14.28 0.25 -6.86
C GLY A 139 -13.44 0.62 -5.65
N VAL A 140 -14.09 1.03 -4.55
CA VAL A 140 -13.43 1.52 -3.34
C VAL A 140 -12.40 0.51 -2.82
N LEU A 141 -12.73 -0.79 -2.83
CA LEU A 141 -11.80 -1.85 -2.40
C LEU A 141 -10.59 -2.01 -3.33
N ARG A 142 -10.73 -1.75 -4.63
CA ARG A 142 -9.61 -1.76 -5.57
C ARG A 142 -8.58 -0.67 -5.21
N LEU A 143 -9.04 0.47 -4.70
CA LEU A 143 -8.17 1.55 -4.24
C LEU A 143 -7.65 1.31 -2.81
N ALA A 144 -8.51 0.79 -1.92
CA ALA A 144 -8.18 0.62 -0.51
C ALA A 144 -7.19 -0.53 -0.24
N VAL A 145 -7.34 -1.67 -0.93
CA VAL A 145 -6.53 -2.88 -0.68
C VAL A 145 -5.02 -2.65 -0.90
N PRO A 146 -4.59 -2.01 -2.01
CA PRO A 146 -3.18 -1.62 -2.18
C PRO A 146 -2.64 -0.71 -1.06
N LEU A 147 -3.48 0.19 -0.53
CA LEU A 147 -3.11 1.06 0.59
C LEU A 147 -2.96 0.26 1.89
N TRP A 148 -3.84 -0.73 2.14
CA TRP A 148 -3.73 -1.60 3.30
C TRP A 148 -2.45 -2.41 3.31
N PHE A 149 -1.97 -2.88 2.15
CA PHE A 149 -0.69 -3.59 2.05
C PHE A 149 0.52 -2.77 2.52
N ALA A 150 0.43 -1.44 2.48
CA ALA A 150 1.48 -0.56 2.98
C ALA A 150 1.47 -0.41 4.52
N THR A 151 0.37 -0.75 5.19
CA THR A 151 0.25 -0.66 6.64
C THR A 151 1.00 -1.79 7.34
N HIS A 152 1.39 -1.58 8.60
CA HIS A 152 2.18 -2.55 9.37
C HIS A 152 1.52 -3.94 9.45
N ALA A 153 0.20 -3.99 9.66
CA ALA A 153 -0.56 -5.23 9.81
C ALA A 153 -0.43 -6.18 8.61
N PHE A 154 -0.37 -5.62 7.39
CA PHE A 154 -0.24 -6.41 6.16
C PHE A 154 1.21 -6.54 5.72
N ARG A 155 2.05 -5.54 5.99
CA ARG A 155 3.44 -5.49 5.51
C ARG A 155 4.30 -6.61 6.07
N ILE A 156 3.94 -7.16 7.23
CA ILE A 156 4.60 -8.35 7.80
C ILE A 156 4.19 -9.65 7.10
N LEU A 157 3.04 -9.68 6.41
CA LEU A 157 2.50 -10.85 5.71
C LEU A 157 2.77 -10.82 4.20
N VAL A 158 2.79 -9.62 3.61
CA VAL A 158 2.87 -9.41 2.16
C VAL A 158 4.27 -8.95 1.76
N ASN A 159 4.87 -9.63 0.78
CA ASN A 159 6.15 -9.23 0.22
C ASN A 159 5.97 -8.31 -0.99
N GLY A 160 4.88 -8.51 -1.74
CA GLY A 160 4.64 -7.86 -3.02
C GLY A 160 3.25 -8.11 -3.54
N TYR A 161 2.77 -7.25 -4.42
CA TYR A 161 1.52 -7.44 -5.12
C TYR A 161 1.61 -6.86 -6.54
N GLU A 162 0.72 -7.32 -7.42
CA GLU A 162 0.56 -6.80 -8.78
C GLU A 162 -0.86 -7.08 -9.27
N ASP A 163 -1.41 -6.26 -10.15
CA ASP A 163 -2.72 -6.50 -10.77
C ASP A 163 -2.76 -7.87 -11.46
N ALA A 164 -3.89 -8.57 -11.35
CA ALA A 164 -4.06 -9.88 -11.95
C ALA A 164 -4.14 -9.80 -13.48
N ALA A 165 -3.87 -10.92 -14.15
CA ALA A 165 -4.08 -11.01 -15.59
C ALA A 165 -5.58 -11.06 -15.94
N ARG A 166 -5.93 -10.74 -17.20
CA ARG A 166 -7.33 -10.66 -17.65
C ARG A 166 -8.15 -11.93 -17.37
N ASN A 167 -7.52 -13.11 -17.48
CA ASN A 167 -8.14 -14.41 -17.21
C ASN A 167 -8.43 -14.67 -15.72
N HIS A 168 -7.78 -13.94 -14.80
CA HIS A 168 -7.96 -14.07 -13.35
C HIS A 168 -8.65 -12.85 -12.72
N GLY A 169 -9.32 -12.01 -13.52
CA GLY A 169 -10.08 -10.85 -13.05
C GLY A 169 -9.54 -9.49 -13.49
N GLY A 170 -8.33 -9.45 -14.08
CA GLY A 170 -7.72 -8.22 -14.56
C GLY A 170 -7.53 -7.19 -13.44
N THR A 171 -7.93 -5.95 -13.71
CA THR A 171 -7.86 -4.82 -12.75
C THR A 171 -8.76 -4.97 -11.53
N GLY A 172 -9.69 -5.95 -11.51
CA GLY A 172 -10.55 -6.23 -10.37
C GLY A 172 -10.01 -7.31 -9.43
N ALA A 173 -8.80 -7.79 -9.66
CA ALA A 173 -8.14 -8.76 -8.82
C ALA A 173 -6.63 -8.48 -8.74
N ILE A 174 -6.00 -8.93 -7.66
CA ILE A 174 -4.61 -8.63 -7.33
C ILE A 174 -3.92 -9.94 -6.96
N TYR A 175 -2.79 -10.22 -7.62
CA TYR A 175 -1.87 -11.26 -7.18
C TYR A 175 -1.07 -10.75 -5.99
N VAL A 176 -1.01 -11.56 -4.94
CA VAL A 176 -0.26 -11.23 -3.73
C VAL A 176 0.80 -12.30 -3.50
N ARG A 177 2.04 -11.84 -3.38
CA ARG A 177 3.18 -12.66 -2.99
C ARG A 177 3.36 -12.57 -1.48
N MET A 178 3.23 -13.72 -0.82
CA MET A 178 3.37 -13.83 0.63
C MET A 178 4.84 -13.70 1.05
N ARG A 179 5.06 -13.19 2.25
CA ARG A 179 6.34 -13.31 2.95
C ARG A 179 6.52 -14.74 3.41
N ARG A 180 7.78 -15.19 3.39
CA ARG A 180 8.11 -16.47 4.01
C ARG A 180 8.41 -16.21 5.49
N PRO A 181 7.87 -17.03 6.41
CA PRO A 181 8.41 -17.05 7.75
C PRO A 181 9.89 -17.42 7.68
N MET A 182 10.70 -16.73 8.48
CA MET A 182 12.11 -17.07 8.60
C MET A 182 12.19 -18.42 9.31
N GLU A 183 12.49 -19.49 8.57
CA GLU A 183 12.84 -20.77 9.19
C GLU A 183 14.19 -20.55 9.89
N MET A 184 14.19 -20.56 11.22
CA MET A 184 15.45 -20.67 11.97
C MET A 184 15.98 -22.09 11.75
N PRO A 185 17.24 -22.25 11.29
CA PRO A 185 17.84 -23.56 11.00
C PRO A 185 18.09 -24.40 12.26
#